data_AF-A0A6M3LDV3-F1
#
_entry.id   AF-A0A6M3LDV3-F1
#
_cell.length_a   1.000
_cell.length_b   1.000
_cell.length_c   1.000
_cell.angle_alpha   90.00
_cell.angle_beta   90.00
_cell.angle_gamma   90.00
#
_symmetry.space_group_name_H-M   'P 1'
#
loop_
_entity.id
_entity.type
_entity.pdbx_description
1 polymer ?
#
loop_
_entity_poly.entity_id
_entity_poly.type
_entity_poly.pdbx_seq_one_letter_code
_entity_poly.pdbx_strand_id
1 'polypeptide(L)' 'MPTKNSRVRPVRIADDISDWIDLTAKKKGWSFNRWMNRAARQSLRKHRRKE' A
#
# COMPACT_ATOMS: atom_id res chain seq x y z
N MET A 1 10.74 4.64 -9.25
CA MET A 1 10.40 5.93 -9.87
C MET A 1 8.91 6.00 -10.16
N PRO A 2 8.25 7.14 -9.91
CA PRO A 2 6.89 7.36 -10.37
C PRO A 2 6.85 7.27 -11.90
N THR A 3 5.93 6.49 -12.46
CA THR A 3 5.69 6.44 -13.92
C THR A 3 4.82 7.63 -14.34
N LYS A 4 4.77 7.94 -15.65
CA LYS A 4 4.01 9.05 -16.26
C LYS A 4 2.54 9.14 -15.79
N ASN A 5 1.96 8.04 -15.29
CA ASN A 5 0.58 7.93 -14.80
C ASN A 5 0.45 7.73 -13.28
N SER A 6 1.49 8.06 -12.50
CA SER A 6 1.44 7.94 -11.04
C SER A 6 1.33 9.30 -10.37
N ARG A 7 0.49 9.39 -9.33
CA ARG A 7 0.37 10.57 -8.47
C ARG A 7 0.94 10.23 -7.10
N VAL A 8 1.83 11.07 -6.58
CA VAL A 8 2.34 10.93 -5.21
C VAL A 8 1.27 11.44 -4.26
N ARG A 9 0.92 10.63 -3.26
CA ARG A 9 -0.01 11.00 -2.20
C ARG A 9 0.71 10.82 -0.87
N PRO A 10 0.91 11.90 -0.08
CA PRO A 10 1.42 11.73 1.27
C PRO A 10 0.37 11.02 2.11
N VAL A 11 0.79 10.05 2.92
CA VAL A 11 -0.07 9.32 3.86
C VAL A 11 0.58 9.48 5.23
N ARG A 12 -0.21 9.88 6.22
CA ARG A 12 0.22 9.89 7.62
C ARG A 12 -0.23 8.58 8.26
N ILE A 13 0.73 7.85 8.80
CA ILE A 13 0.51 6.63 9.58
C ILE A 13 1.39 6.71 10.82
N ALA A 14 1.03 5.95 11.86
CA ALA A 14 1.88 5.81 13.04
C ALA A 14 3.15 5.03 12.68
N ASP A 15 4.25 5.33 13.39
CA ASP A 15 5.58 4.80 13.09
C ASP A 15 5.63 3.27 13.25
N ASP A 16 5.00 2.73 14.28
CA ASP A 16 4.88 1.30 14.55
C ASP A 16 4.20 0.54 13.40
N ILE A 17 3.14 1.14 12.82
CA ILE A 17 2.45 0.60 11.65
C ILE A 17 3.35 0.68 10.41
N SER A 18 4.09 1.78 10.24
CA SER A 18 5.03 1.95 9.13
C SER A 18 6.11 0.86 9.14
N ASP A 19 6.72 0.63 10.30
CA ASP A 19 7.75 -0.38 10.51
C ASP A 19 7.21 -1.79 10.24
N TRP A 20 6.00 -2.07 10.75
CA TRP A 20 5.35 -3.35 10.51
C TRP A 20 5.05 -3.61 9.03
N ILE A 21 4.61 -2.59 8.31
CA ILE A 21 4.38 -2.68 6.85
C ILE A 21 5.70 -2.96 6.13
N ASP A 22 6.77 -2.25 6.48
CA ASP A 22 8.07 -2.42 5.82
C ASP A 22 8.64 -3.81 6.06
N LEU A 23 8.59 -4.33 7.29
CA LEU A 23 8.98 -5.70 7.61
C LEU A 23 8.18 -6.73 6.80
N THR A 24 6.86 -6.52 6.70
CA THR A 24 5.97 -7.42 5.95
C THR A 24 6.22 -7.37 4.45
N ALA A 25 6.52 -6.18 3.91
CA ALA A 25 6.85 -5.99 2.51
C ALA A 25 8.19 -6.64 2.16
N LYS A 26 9.23 -6.44 2.99
CA LYS A 26 10.57 -7.02 2.83
C LYS A 26 10.56 -8.54 2.79
N LYS A 27 9.77 -9.20 3.67
CA LYS A 27 9.59 -10.67 3.65
C LYS A 27 9.11 -11.22 2.31
N LYS A 28 8.45 -10.40 1.49
CA LYS A 28 7.93 -10.77 0.16
C LYS A 28 8.73 -10.17 -1.00
N GLY A 29 9.87 -9.53 -0.72
CA GLY A 29 10.66 -8.79 -1.71
C GLY A 29 9.89 -7.63 -2.34
N TRP A 30 8.98 -7.00 -1.60
CA TRP A 30 8.19 -5.86 -2.07
C TRP A 30 8.67 -4.56 -1.45
N SER A 31 8.51 -3.46 -2.19
CA SER A 31 8.62 -2.13 -1.62
C SER A 31 7.38 -1.77 -0.80
N PHE A 32 7.54 -0.88 0.17
CA PHE A 32 6.44 -0.28 0.93
C PHE A 32 5.29 0.20 0.02
N ASN A 33 5.62 0.97 -1.03
CA ASN A 33 4.64 1.45 -2.00
C ASN A 33 3.90 0.32 -2.73
N ARG A 34 4.57 -0.78 -3.06
CA ARG A 34 3.93 -1.94 -3.70
C ARG A 34 2.97 -2.62 -2.74
N TRP A 35 3.36 -2.76 -1.47
CA TRP A 35 2.50 -3.32 -0.43
C TRP A 35 1.26 -2.45 -0.20
N MET A 36 1.43 -1.14 -0.04
CA MET A 36 0.32 -0.18 0.16
C MET A 36 -0.68 -0.22 -0.99
N ASN A 37 -0.19 -0.19 -2.24
CA ASN A 37 -1.05 -0.29 -3.41
C ASN A 37 -1.83 -1.62 -3.47
N ARG A 38 -1.20 -2.73 -3.05
CA ARG A 38 -1.87 -4.04 -2.97
C ARG A 38 -2.95 -4.05 -1.89
N ALA A 39 -2.63 -3.53 -0.71
CA ALA A 39 -3.55 -3.46 0.43
C ALA A 39 -4.79 -2.60 0.09
N ALA A 40 -4.58 -1.43 -0.49
CA ALA A 40 -5.66 -0.55 -0.95
C ALA A 40 -6.58 -1.25 -1.98
N ARG A 41 -6.01 -1.90 -2.99
CA ARG A 41 -6.80 -2.67 -3.99
C ARG A 41 -7.59 -3.80 -3.35
N GLN A 42 -6.99 -4.52 -2.41
CA GLN A 42 -7.67 -5.62 -1.72
C GLN A 42 -8.83 -5.11 -0.87
N SER A 43 -8.63 -4.00 -0.15
CA SER A 43 -9.70 -3.34 0.63
C SER A 43 -10.85 -2.91 -0.29
N LEU A 44 -10.55 -2.19 -1.38
CA LEU A 44 -11.56 -1.78 -2.36
C LEU A 44 -12.32 -2.96 -2.97
N ARG A 45 -11.64 -4.08 -3.26
CA ARG A 45 -12.31 -5.31 -3.75
C ARG A 45 -13.25 -5.92 -2.71
N LYS A 46 -12.85 -5.95 -1.43
CA LYS A 46 -13.68 -6.47 -0.33
C LYS A 46 -14.93 -5.60 -0.10
N HIS A 47 -14.78 -4.28 -0.25
CA HIS A 47 -15.83 -3.30 0.01
C HIS A 47 -16.61 -2.88 -1.23
N ARG A 48 -16.28 -3.42 -2.41
CA ARG A 48 -17.10 -3.26 -3.61
C ARG A 48 -18.41 -4.01 -3.36
N ARG A 49 -19.38 -3.34 -2.73
CA ARG A 49 -20.79 -3.74 -2.76
C ARG A 49 -21.14 -3.98 -4.22
N LYS A 50 -21.74 -5.14 -4.49
CA LYS A 50 -22.39 -5.41 -5.76
C LYS A 50 -23.57 -4.44 -5.85
N GLU A 51 -23.34 -3.27 -6.41
CA GLU A 51 -24.39 -2.50 -7.09
C GLU A 51 -24.68 -3.16 -8.43
#